data_AF-A0ABD0P602-F1
#
_entry.id   AF-A0ABD0P602-F1
#
_cell.length_a   1.000
_cell.length_b   1.000
_cell.length_c   1.000
_cell.angle_alpha   90.00
_cell.angle_beta   90.00
_cell.angle_gamma   90.00
#
_symmetry.space_group_name_H-M   'P 1'
#
loop_
_entity.id
_entity.type
_entity.pdbx_description
1 polymer ?
#
loop_
_entity_poly.entity_id
_entity_poly.type
_entity_poly.pdbx_seq_one_letter_code
_entity_poly.pdbx_strand_id
1 'polypeptide(L)'
;GFILTLFLRPSDSIREKMKKNYMSNPSYNYEQVNRASLACGPMVKWAIAQLNYADMLKRVEPLRNELQKLEDDAKDNKTKAEEVEQMIRDLEASIARYKEEYAVLISEAQAIKADLAAVEAK
;
A
#
# COMPACT_ATOMS: atom_id res chain seq x y z
N GLY A 1 8.14 -35.58 8.47
CA GLY A 1 8.50 -36.03 7.13
C GLY A 1 9.58 -35.13 6.57
N PHE A 2 10.74 -35.69 6.21
CA PHE A 2 11.96 -34.95 5.80
C PHE A 2 11.71 -33.88 4.71
N ILE A 3 10.78 -34.14 3.79
CA ILE A 3 10.41 -33.23 2.70
C ILE A 3 9.67 -31.97 3.18
N LEU A 4 8.85 -32.08 4.23
CA LEU A 4 8.08 -30.95 4.77
C LEU A 4 8.98 -29.98 5.54
N THR A 5 9.98 -30.50 6.26
CA THR A 5 11.03 -29.70 6.93
C THR A 5 11.99 -29.04 5.95
N LEU A 6 12.14 -29.58 4.74
CA LEU A 6 12.93 -28.98 3.67
C LEU A 6 12.24 -27.73 3.09
N PHE A 7 10.91 -27.67 3.11
CA PHE A 7 10.13 -26.49 2.70
C PHE A 7 10.19 -25.33 3.70
N LEU A 8 10.66 -25.57 4.93
CA LEU A 8 10.83 -24.51 5.91
C LEU A 8 12.02 -23.62 5.50
N ARG A 9 11.76 -22.32 5.40
CA ARG A 9 12.75 -21.24 5.16
C ARG A 9 14.05 -21.53 5.93
N PRO A 10 15.17 -21.82 5.25
CA PRO A 10 16.43 -22.05 5.94
C PRO A 10 16.86 -20.77 6.67
N SER A 11 17.37 -20.93 7.89
CA SER A 11 17.88 -19.80 8.66
C SER A 11 19.11 -19.19 7.99
N ASP A 12 19.36 -17.91 8.24
CA ASP A 12 20.48 -17.18 7.63
C ASP A 12 21.83 -17.85 7.92
N SER A 13 22.00 -18.42 9.12
CA SER A 13 23.21 -19.13 9.51
C SER A 13 23.44 -20.41 8.70
N ILE A 14 22.37 -21.12 8.32
CA ILE A 14 22.45 -22.31 7.46
C ILE A 14 22.78 -21.90 6.03
N ARG A 15 22.19 -20.82 5.53
CA ARG A 15 22.44 -20.32 4.17
C ARG A 15 23.89 -19.90 3.98
N GLU A 16 24.47 -19.13 4.90
CA GLU A 16 25.87 -18.70 4.79
C GLU A 16 26.84 -19.87 4.86
N LYS A 17 26.56 -20.86 5.71
CA LYS A 17 27.34 -22.12 5.75
C LYS A 17 27.23 -22.90 4.44
N MET A 18 26.03 -22.99 3.85
CA MET A 18 25.82 -23.68 2.57
C MET A 18 26.56 -22.99 1.41
N LYS A 19 26.50 -21.65 1.34
CA LYS A 19 27.24 -20.86 0.35
C LYS A 19 28.75 -21.00 0.49
N LYS A 20 29.27 -20.87 1.71
CA LYS A 20 30.70 -20.90 2.00
C LYS A 20 31.34 -22.27 1.80
N ASN A 21 30.65 -23.35 2.17
CA ASN A 21 31.23 -24.69 2.21
C ASN A 21 30.90 -25.53 0.96
N TYR A 22 29.76 -25.29 0.30
CA TYR A 22 29.30 -26.12 -0.81
C TYR A 22 29.26 -25.36 -2.13
N MET A 23 28.62 -24.20 -2.22
CA MET A 23 28.50 -23.46 -3.50
C MET A 23 29.81 -22.82 -3.98
N SER A 24 30.79 -22.63 -3.09
CA SER A 24 32.13 -22.14 -3.43
C SER A 24 33.01 -23.20 -4.10
N ASN A 25 32.65 -24.49 -3.98
CA ASN A 25 33.41 -25.59 -4.53
C ASN A 25 32.93 -25.89 -5.96
N PRO A 26 33.80 -25.83 -6.99
CA PRO A 26 33.45 -26.18 -8.37
C PRO A 26 32.88 -27.61 -8.52
N SER A 27 33.15 -28.47 -7.53
CA SER A 27 32.70 -29.86 -7.50
C SER A 27 31.22 -30.03 -7.09
N TYR A 28 30.61 -28.99 -6.53
CA TYR A 28 29.20 -28.99 -6.11
C TYR A 28 28.30 -28.57 -7.27
N ASN A 29 28.31 -29.35 -8.36
CA ASN A 29 27.45 -29.13 -9.50
C ASN A 29 26.54 -30.34 -9.75
N TYR A 30 25.40 -30.09 -10.41
CA TYR A 30 24.42 -31.13 -10.68
C TYR A 30 25.01 -32.30 -11.47
N GLU A 31 25.85 -32.02 -12.48
CA GLU A 31 26.36 -33.07 -13.38
C GLU A 31 27.28 -34.07 -12.66
N GLN A 32 28.15 -33.58 -11.78
CA GLN A 32 29.06 -34.42 -11.01
C GLN A 32 28.32 -35.21 -9.93
N VAL A 33 27.38 -34.57 -9.22
CA VAL A 33 26.59 -35.27 -8.19
C VAL A 33 25.62 -36.28 -8.80
N ASN A 34 25.00 -35.96 -9.93
CA ASN A 34 24.11 -36.87 -10.64
C ASN A 34 24.87 -38.05 -11.27
N ARG A 35 26.12 -37.83 -11.71
CA ARG A 35 27.02 -38.90 -12.17
C ARG A 35 27.44 -39.84 -11.04
N ALA A 36 27.64 -39.30 -9.83
CA ALA A 36 27.97 -40.11 -8.65
C ALA A 36 26.75 -40.82 -8.05
N SER A 37 25.56 -40.19 -8.05
CA SER A 37 24.31 -40.76 -7.57
C SER A 37 23.08 -40.09 -8.19
N LEU A 38 22.26 -40.90 -8.86
CA LEU A 38 21.02 -40.47 -9.54
C LEU A 38 19.96 -39.94 -8.55
N ALA A 39 19.96 -40.43 -7.31
CA ALA A 39 19.02 -39.95 -6.28
C ALA A 39 19.44 -38.59 -5.68
N CYS A 40 20.75 -38.32 -5.62
CA CYS A 40 21.29 -37.09 -5.04
C CYS A 40 21.26 -35.91 -6.00
N GLY A 41 21.25 -36.14 -7.32
CA GLY A 41 21.19 -35.09 -8.34
C GLY A 41 19.98 -34.15 -8.18
N PRO A 42 18.74 -34.68 -8.15
CA PRO A 42 17.53 -33.85 -7.96
C PRO A 42 17.53 -33.06 -6.64
N MET A 43 18.08 -33.65 -5.57
CA MET A 43 18.17 -32.98 -4.26
C MET A 43 19.13 -31.79 -4.28
N VAL A 44 20.25 -31.86 -5.01
CA VAL A 44 21.18 -30.74 -5.17
C VAL A 44 20.55 -29.61 -5.99
N LYS A 45 19.86 -29.93 -7.09
CA LYS A 45 19.09 -28.92 -7.84
C LYS A 45 18.07 -28.20 -6.96
N TRP A 46 17.33 -28.96 -6.16
CA TRP A 46 16.37 -28.41 -5.22
C TRP A 46 17.04 -27.53 -4.16
N ALA A 47 18.17 -27.96 -3.59
CA ALA A 47 18.89 -27.18 -2.57
C ALA A 47 19.41 -25.83 -3.13
N ILE A 48 19.96 -25.84 -4.35
CA ILE A 48 20.40 -24.61 -5.03
C ILE A 48 19.21 -23.67 -5.29
N ALA A 49 18.09 -24.21 -5.76
CA ALA A 49 16.88 -23.43 -5.99
C ALA A 49 16.35 -22.79 -4.69
N GLN A 50 16.38 -23.51 -3.57
CA GLN A 50 15.97 -22.99 -2.26
C GLN A 50 16.89 -21.88 -1.75
N LEU A 51 18.20 -22.02 -1.93
CA LEU A 51 19.16 -20.97 -1.56
C LEU A 51 18.93 -19.69 -2.38
N ASN A 52 18.75 -19.82 -3.69
CA ASN A 52 18.45 -18.70 -4.58
C ASN A 52 17.10 -18.05 -4.24
N TYR A 53 16.09 -18.86 -3.94
CA TYR A 53 14.78 -18.36 -3.52
C TYR A 53 14.87 -17.59 -2.20
N ALA A 54 15.61 -18.10 -1.21
CA ALA A 54 15.81 -17.43 0.07
C ALA A 54 16.54 -16.07 -0.09
N ASP A 55 17.54 -16.00 -0.99
CA ASP A 55 18.21 -14.74 -1.32
C ASP A 55 17.28 -13.73 -1.99
N MET A 56 16.47 -14.19 -2.94
CA MET A 56 15.48 -13.36 -3.59
C MET A 56 14.43 -12.86 -2.60
N LEU A 57 14.00 -13.73 -1.68
CA LEU A 57 13.01 -13.38 -0.66
C LEU A 57 13.52 -12.26 0.25
N LYS A 58 14.81 -12.23 0.62
CA LYS A 58 15.41 -11.09 1.37
C LYS A 58 15.32 -9.76 0.65
N ARG A 59 15.30 -9.76 -0.69
CA ARG A 59 15.17 -8.55 -1.51
C ARG A 59 13.71 -8.16 -1.70
N VAL A 60 12.82 -9.14 -1.80
CA VAL A 60 11.39 -8.95 -2.05
C VAL A 60 10.61 -8.61 -0.77
N GLU A 61 11.00 -9.14 0.38
CA GLU A 61 10.37 -8.90 1.70
C GLU A 61 10.30 -7.41 2.08
N PRO A 62 11.38 -6.60 1.99
CA PRO A 62 11.28 -5.16 2.27
C PRO A 62 10.41 -4.42 1.25
N LEU A 63 10.49 -4.78 -0.04
CA LEU A 63 9.67 -4.17 -1.09
C LEU A 63 8.17 -4.46 -0.89
N ARG A 64 7.82 -5.66 -0.42
CA ARG A 64 6.43 -5.99 -0.07
C ARG A 64 5.93 -5.18 1.12
N ASN A 65 6.75 -5.01 2.14
CA ASN A 65 6.41 -4.20 3.30
C ASN A 65 6.23 -2.72 2.93
N GLU A 66 7.11 -2.20 2.06
CA GLU A 66 7.01 -0.83 1.56
C GLU A 66 5.79 -0.64 0.67
N LEU A 67 5.51 -1.59 -0.23
CA LEU A 67 4.32 -1.56 -1.07
C LEU A 67 3.03 -1.61 -0.25
N GLN A 68 2.95 -2.49 0.76
CA GLN A 68 1.81 -2.54 1.67
C GLN A 68 1.60 -1.20 2.38
N LYS A 69 2.67 -0.59 2.88
CA LYS A 69 2.59 0.72 3.53
C LYS A 69 2.08 1.80 2.57
N LEU A 70 2.60 1.82 1.34
CA LEU A 70 2.15 2.78 0.32
C LEU A 70 0.70 2.57 -0.09
N GLU A 71 0.24 1.31 -0.17
CA GLU A 71 -1.17 0.99 -0.44
C GLU A 71 -2.09 1.47 0.69
N ASP A 72 -1.68 1.27 1.94
CA ASP A 72 -2.42 1.74 3.12
C ASP A 72 -2.45 3.28 3.17
N ASP A 73 -1.31 3.95 2.97
CA ASP A 73 -1.20 5.41 2.92
C ASP A 73 -2.07 6.00 1.78
N ALA A 74 -2.06 5.35 0.60
CA ALA A 74 -2.89 5.78 -0.53
C ALA A 74 -4.39 5.62 -0.25
N LYS A 75 -4.79 4.53 0.42
CA LYS A 75 -6.18 4.29 0.82
C LYS A 75 -6.65 5.32 1.85
N ASP A 76 -5.83 5.62 2.84
CA ASP A 76 -6.12 6.64 3.85
C ASP A 76 -6.23 8.02 3.21
N ASN A 77 -5.32 8.35 2.29
CA ASN A 77 -5.36 9.63 1.58
C ASN A 77 -6.60 9.76 0.69
N LYS A 78 -7.05 8.67 0.06
CA LYS A 78 -8.30 8.65 -0.70
C LYS A 78 -9.50 8.91 0.19
N THR A 79 -9.57 8.24 1.34
CA THR A 79 -10.66 8.44 2.32
C THR A 79 -10.71 9.88 2.80
N LYS A 80 -9.55 10.46 3.15
CA LYS A 80 -9.44 11.88 3.54
C LYS A 80 -9.87 12.83 2.44
N ALA A 81 -9.52 12.54 1.19
CA ALA A 81 -9.94 13.35 0.05
C ALA A 81 -11.47 13.33 -0.11
N GLU A 82 -12.10 12.16 0.01
CA GLU A 82 -13.56 12.01 -0.04
C GLU A 82 -14.26 12.78 1.10
N GLU A 83 -13.70 12.72 2.33
CA GLU A 83 -14.21 13.48 3.48
C GLU A 83 -14.12 14.99 3.26
N VAL A 84 -13.00 15.48 2.73
CA VAL A 84 -12.80 16.91 2.42
C VAL A 84 -13.73 17.36 1.31
N GLU A 85 -13.91 16.57 0.24
CA GLU A 85 -14.86 16.88 -0.81
C GLU A 85 -16.30 16.96 -0.30
N GLN A 86 -16.69 16.05 0.60
CA GLN A 86 -18.00 16.11 1.23
C GLN A 86 -18.16 17.38 2.08
N MET A 87 -17.14 17.73 2.87
CA MET A 87 -17.15 18.97 3.65
C MET A 87 -17.26 20.22 2.77
N ILE A 88 -16.59 20.25 1.62
CA ILE A 88 -16.71 21.34 0.64
C ILE A 88 -18.15 21.45 0.14
N ARG A 89 -18.78 20.34 -0.24
CA ARG A 89 -20.18 20.33 -0.71
C ARG A 89 -21.15 20.86 0.35
N ASP A 90 -20.96 20.46 1.60
CA ASP A 90 -21.81 20.88 2.72
C ASP A 90 -21.64 22.39 3.00
N LEU A 91 -20.41 22.90 2.90
CA LEU A 91 -20.11 24.33 3.02
C LEU A 91 -20.70 25.13 1.86
N GLU A 92 -20.59 24.66 0.62
CA GLU A 92 -21.20 25.29 -0.55
C GLU A 92 -22.72 25.37 -0.43
N ALA A 93 -23.38 24.30 0.03
CA ALA A 93 -24.81 24.28 0.27
C ALA A 93 -25.23 25.28 1.37
N SER A 94 -24.45 25.37 2.44
CA SER A 94 -24.68 26.33 3.53
C SER A 94 -24.51 27.78 3.05
N ILE A 95 -23.47 28.05 2.25
CA ILE A 95 -23.24 29.36 1.64
C ILE A 95 -24.40 29.74 0.71
N ALA A 96 -24.92 28.80 -0.08
CA ALA A 96 -26.06 29.06 -0.96
C ALA A 96 -27.30 29.47 -0.16
N ARG A 97 -27.61 28.77 0.93
CA ARG A 97 -28.71 29.14 1.84
C ARG A 97 -28.54 30.53 2.43
N TYR A 98 -27.36 30.84 2.97
CA TYR A 98 -27.10 32.16 3.54
C TYR A 98 -27.18 33.29 2.51
N LYS A 99 -26.81 33.04 1.25
CA LYS A 99 -26.98 34.03 0.17
C LYS A 99 -28.45 34.30 -0.12
N GLU A 100 -29.30 33.26 -0.11
CA GLU A 100 -30.74 33.41 -0.34
C GLU A 100 -31.43 34.13 0.82
N GLU A 101 -31.13 33.74 2.06
CA GLU A 101 -31.61 34.44 3.26
C GLU A 101 -31.20 35.92 3.28
N TYR A 102 -29.96 36.22 2.90
CA TYR A 102 -29.47 37.59 2.80
C TYR A 102 -30.20 38.41 1.72
N ALA A 103 -30.51 37.79 0.57
CA ALA A 103 -31.28 38.45 -0.48
C ALA A 103 -32.71 38.78 -0.03
N VAL A 104 -33.37 37.89 0.71
CA VAL A 104 -34.69 38.14 1.31
C VAL A 104 -34.61 39.30 2.30
N LEU A 105 -33.65 39.29 3.21
CA LEU A 105 -33.42 40.37 4.19
C LEU A 105 -33.23 41.74 3.53
N ILE A 106 -32.48 41.82 2.42
CA ILE A 106 -32.34 43.07 1.66
C ILE A 106 -33.68 43.52 1.08
N SER A 107 -34.45 42.59 0.50
CA SER A 107 -35.75 42.93 -0.09
C SER A 107 -36.74 43.47 0.95
N GLU A 108 -36.76 42.88 2.14
CA GLU A 108 -37.57 43.35 3.28
C GLU A 108 -37.12 44.74 3.76
N ALA A 109 -35.81 44.95 3.91
CA ALA A 109 -35.26 46.25 4.31
C ALA A 109 -35.57 47.35 3.29
N GLN A 110 -35.54 47.03 2.00
CA GLN A 110 -35.91 47.98 0.94
C GLN A 110 -37.41 48.30 0.96
N ALA A 111 -38.28 47.31 1.18
CA ALA A 111 -39.72 47.52 1.32
C ALA A 111 -40.04 48.45 2.49
N ILE A 112 -39.45 48.19 3.67
CA ILE A 112 -39.62 49.05 4.86
C ILE A 112 -39.15 50.48 4.59
N LYS A 113 -37.99 50.64 3.93
CA LYS A 113 -37.46 51.96 3.57
C LYS A 113 -38.39 52.71 2.60
N ALA A 114 -39.00 52.01 1.65
CA ALA A 114 -39.97 52.61 0.72
C ALA A 114 -41.25 53.04 1.44
N ASP A 115 -41.78 52.21 2.35
CA ASP A 115 -42.96 52.52 3.15
C ASP A 115 -42.72 53.74 4.06
N LEU A 116 -41.55 53.82 4.71
CA LEU A 116 -41.15 54.98 5.51
C LEU A 116 -41.12 56.28 4.69
N ALA A 117 -40.52 56.24 3.48
CA ALA A 117 -40.48 57.40 2.60
C ALA A 117 -41.87 57.82 2.10
N ALA A 118 -42.77 56.87 1.87
CA ALA A 118 -44.16 57.15 1.48
C ALA A 118 -44.97 57.81 2.62
N VAL A 119 -44.68 57.46 3.88
CA VAL A 119 -45.30 58.09 5.05
C VAL A 119 -44.77 59.51 5.29
N GLU A 120 -43.46 59.75 5.12
CA GLU A 120 -42.89 61.10 5.24
C GLU A 120 -43.34 62.07 4.14
N ALA A 121 -43.66 61.55 2.94
CA ALA A 121 -44.15 62.37 1.83
C ALA A 121 -45.63 62.79 1.96
N LYS A 122 -46.33 62.33 3.00
CA LYS A 122 -47.77 62.52 3.22
C LYS A 122 -48.03 63.48 4.38
#